data_AF-A0A0G0TL59-F1
#
_entry.id   AF-A0A0G0TL59-F1
#
_cell.length_a   1.000
_cell.length_b   1.000
_cell.length_c   1.000
_cell.angle_alpha   90.00
_cell.angle_beta   90.00
_cell.angle_gamma   90.00
#
_symmetry.space_group_name_H-M   'P 1'
#
loop_
_entity.id
_entity.type
_entity.pdbx_description
1 polymer ?
#
loop_
_entity_poly.entity_id
_entity_poly.type
_entity_poly.pdbx_seq_one_letter_code
_entity_poly.pdbx_strand_id
1 'polypeptide(L)'
;MIKKSIFIFSVAGLLFAGYLSGVKFFSGSCALGESCPYFLGYPACYFGFIMYASLTILSGLMLWKKLPPMRALSGISIVSFLGILFAGYFTVQELPVLFEQGLSAYVLGLPTCALGLIFYITIFKLSILARFKKK
;
A
#
# COMPACT_ATOMS: atom_id res chain seq x y z
N MET A 1 21.82 -0.14 1.68
CA MET A 1 20.88 0.67 0.86
C MET A 1 19.47 0.09 0.82
N ILE A 2 19.27 -1.16 0.38
CA ILE A 2 17.93 -1.77 0.19
C ILE A 2 16.99 -1.64 1.40
N LYS A 3 17.50 -1.83 2.62
CA LYS A 3 16.71 -1.68 3.86
C LYS A 3 16.10 -0.28 4.03
N LYS A 4 16.87 0.78 3.68
CA LYS A 4 16.40 2.17 3.76
C LYS A 4 15.37 2.45 2.67
N SER A 5 15.56 1.91 1.46
CA SER A 5 14.59 2.06 0.38
C SER A 5 13.24 1.46 0.75
N ILE A 6 13.20 0.25 1.32
CA ILE A 6 11.95 -0.38 1.80
C ILE A 6 11.24 0.52 2.80
N PHE A 7 11.97 1.09 3.76
CA PHE A 7 11.39 2.00 4.75
C PHE A 7 10.81 3.26 4.11
N ILE A 8 11.56 3.90 3.19
CA ILE A 8 11.10 5.12 2.48
C ILE A 8 9.80 4.83 1.71
N PHE A 9 9.75 3.73 0.95
CA PHE A 9 8.53 3.35 0.22
C PHE A 9 7.37 3.00 1.15
N SER A 10 7.65 2.36 2.30
CA SER A 10 6.61 2.05 3.29
C SER A 10 6.03 3.31 3.92
N VAL A 11 6.88 4.29 4.27
CA VAL A 11 6.46 5.59 4.83
C VAL A 11 5.70 6.40 3.80
N ALA A 12 6.16 6.44 2.54
CA ALA A 12 5.46 7.12 1.46
C ALA A 12 4.04 6.53 1.26
N GLY A 13 3.93 5.20 1.21
CA GLY A 13 2.64 4.51 1.12
C GLY A 13 1.76 4.75 2.35
N LEU A 14 2.34 4.82 3.55
CA LEU A 14 1.63 5.11 4.79
C LEU A 14 1.04 6.52 4.79
N LEU A 15 1.84 7.52 4.39
CA LEU A 15 1.38 8.91 4.30
C LEU A 15 0.28 9.05 3.24
N PHE A 16 0.44 8.40 2.10
CA PHE A 16 -0.56 8.40 1.03
C PHE A 16 -1.88 7.76 1.50
N ALA A 17 -1.82 6.54 2.06
CA ALA A 17 -3.00 5.86 2.59
C ALA A 17 -3.61 6.59 3.80
N GLY A 18 -2.78 7.26 4.59
CA GLY A 18 -3.19 8.06 5.74
C GLY A 18 -3.94 9.32 5.32
N TYR A 19 -3.49 10.00 4.25
CA TYR A 19 -4.21 11.12 3.67
C TYR A 19 -5.59 10.69 3.16
N LEU A 20 -5.68 9.62 2.37
CA LEU A 20 -6.94 9.09 1.85
C LEU A 20 -7.91 8.69 2.98
N SER A 21 -7.38 7.99 3.98
CA SER A 21 -8.14 7.58 5.17
C SER A 21 -8.62 8.78 5.99
N GLY A 22 -7.75 9.77 6.20
CA GLY A 22 -8.06 10.98 6.94
C GLY A 22 -9.16 11.78 6.27
N VAL A 23 -9.04 12.04 4.96
CA VAL A 23 -10.07 12.78 4.22
C VAL A 23 -11.41 12.03 4.26
N LYS A 24 -11.41 10.70 4.09
CA LYS A 24 -12.64 9.90 4.19
C LYS A 24 -13.27 9.97 5.59
N PHE A 25 -12.46 10.04 6.63
CA PHE A 25 -12.93 10.15 8.01
C PHE A 25 -13.53 11.53 8.31
N PHE A 26 -12.90 12.62 7.84
CA PHE A 26 -13.35 13.99 8.14
C PHE A 26 -14.44 14.49 7.20
N SER A 27 -14.38 14.15 5.91
CA SER A 27 -15.28 14.69 4.88
C SER A 27 -16.38 13.71 4.46
N GLY A 28 -16.30 12.44 4.85
CA GLY A 28 -17.23 11.38 4.42
C GLY A 28 -17.11 10.99 2.93
N SER A 29 -16.44 11.81 2.12
CA SER A 29 -16.14 11.61 0.71
C SER A 29 -14.72 11.08 0.50
N CYS A 30 -14.45 10.48 -0.66
CA CYS A 30 -13.10 10.08 -1.03
C CYS A 30 -12.30 11.29 -1.51
N ALA A 31 -11.02 11.36 -1.13
CA ALA A 31 -10.20 12.55 -1.36
C ALA A 31 -10.08 12.97 -2.83
N LEU A 32 -10.19 12.02 -3.76
CA LEU A 32 -10.07 12.24 -5.20
C LEU A 32 -11.41 12.23 -5.94
N GLY A 33 -12.54 12.28 -5.21
CA GLY A 33 -13.88 12.30 -5.83
C GLY A 33 -14.37 10.95 -6.38
N GLU A 34 -13.61 9.89 -6.14
CA GLU A 34 -13.87 8.52 -6.63
C GLU A 34 -14.81 7.74 -5.69
N SER A 35 -15.44 6.68 -6.19
CA SER A 35 -16.24 5.75 -5.38
C SER A 35 -15.34 4.77 -4.64
N CYS A 36 -15.02 5.02 -3.36
CA CYS A 36 -14.20 4.09 -2.58
C CYS A 36 -14.92 2.75 -2.35
N PRO A 37 -14.29 1.61 -2.66
CA PRO A 37 -14.85 0.30 -2.37
C PRO A 37 -14.88 0.05 -0.85
N TYR A 38 -15.90 -0.66 -0.42
CA TYR A 38 -16.06 -1.10 0.96
C TYR A 38 -15.65 -2.55 1.10
N PHE A 39 -14.89 -2.84 2.16
CA PHE A 39 -14.50 -4.18 2.57
C PHE A 39 -14.93 -4.42 4.01
N LEU A 40 -15.69 -5.48 4.27
CA LEU A 40 -16.22 -5.81 5.60
C LEU A 40 -16.97 -4.64 6.29
N GLY A 41 -17.66 -3.80 5.52
CA GLY A 41 -18.39 -2.64 6.03
C GLY A 41 -17.53 -1.39 6.28
N TYR A 42 -16.22 -1.44 6.04
CA TYR A 42 -15.31 -0.29 6.18
C TYR A 42 -14.65 0.09 4.84
N PRO A 43 -14.29 1.36 4.63
CA PRO A 43 -13.55 1.78 3.43
C PRO A 43 -12.24 1.00 3.26
N ALA A 44 -11.98 0.53 2.04
CA ALA A 44 -10.75 -0.21 1.71
C ALA A 44 -9.46 0.58 2.04
N CYS A 45 -9.51 1.92 2.00
CA CYS A 45 -8.41 2.81 2.35
C CYS A 45 -7.88 2.59 3.79
N TYR A 46 -8.74 2.26 4.75
CA TYR A 46 -8.33 1.99 6.13
C TYR A 46 -7.50 0.72 6.24
N PHE A 47 -7.86 -0.33 5.49
CA PHE A 47 -7.07 -1.56 5.45
C PHE A 47 -5.70 -1.32 4.82
N GLY A 48 -5.66 -0.53 3.74
CA GLY A 48 -4.40 -0.09 3.13
C GLY A 48 -3.51 0.68 4.11
N PHE A 49 -4.10 1.59 4.89
CA PHE A 49 -3.39 2.33 5.94
C PHE A 49 -2.78 1.41 6.99
N ILE A 50 -3.55 0.46 7.54
CA ILE A 50 -3.07 -0.51 8.54
C ILE A 50 -1.93 -1.36 7.96
N MET A 51 -2.06 -1.81 6.72
CA MET A 51 -1.01 -2.57 6.05
C MET A 51 0.27 -1.76 5.85
N TYR A 52 0.19 -0.54 5.33
CA TYR A 52 1.37 0.32 5.21
C TYR A 52 1.97 0.72 6.56
N ALA A 53 1.14 0.85 7.61
CA ALA A 53 1.62 1.12 8.96
C ALA A 53 2.43 -0.06 9.48
N SER A 54 1.93 -1.28 9.30
CA SER A 54 2.66 -2.50 9.68
C SER A 54 3.97 -2.67 8.90
N LEU A 55 3.99 -2.36 7.59
CA LEU A 55 5.22 -2.36 6.79
C LEU A 55 6.23 -1.34 7.29
N THR A 56 5.77 -0.14 7.64
CA THR A 56 6.62 0.93 8.17
C THR A 56 7.20 0.56 9.54
N ILE A 57 6.40 -0.03 10.43
CA ILE A 57 6.85 -0.51 11.74
C ILE A 57 7.88 -1.64 11.56
N LEU A 58 7.59 -2.64 10.74
CA LEU A 58 8.50 -3.77 10.51
C LEU A 58 9.83 -3.33 9.89
N SER A 59 9.79 -2.43 8.89
CA SER A 59 10.98 -1.90 8.25
C SER A 59 11.76 -0.95 9.16
N GLY A 60 11.09 -0.17 10.02
CA GLY A 60 11.71 0.66 11.06
C GLY A 60 12.40 -0.18 12.14
N LEU A 61 11.74 -1.23 12.64
CA LEU A 61 12.34 -2.19 13.58
C LEU A 61 13.55 -2.90 12.98
N MET A 62 13.54 -3.17 11.67
CA MET A 62 14.69 -3.71 10.94
C MET A 62 15.86 -2.71 10.84
N LEU A 63 15.58 -1.42 10.71
CA LEU A 63 16.60 -0.36 10.66
C LEU A 63 17.26 -0.14 12.03
N TRP A 64 16.48 -0.12 13.11
CA TRP A 64 16.99 0.01 14.48
C TRP A 64 17.63 -1.25 15.05
N LYS A 65 17.80 -2.31 14.24
CA LYS A 65 18.35 -3.61 14.66
C LYS A 65 17.62 -4.27 15.86
N LYS A 66 16.40 -3.83 16.17
CA LYS A 66 15.56 -4.43 17.23
C LYS A 66 14.95 -5.77 16.80
N LEU A 67 14.88 -6.04 15.50
CA LEU A 67 14.37 -7.29 14.95
C LEU A 67 15.43 -7.96 14.05
N PRO A 68 15.64 -9.28 14.12
CA PRO A 68 16.50 -9.96 13.18
C PRO A 68 15.97 -9.77 11.75
N PRO A 69 16.85 -9.46 10.79
CA PRO A 69 16.46 -9.12 9.42
C PRO A 69 15.69 -10.24 8.72
N MET A 70 15.91 -11.51 9.11
CA MET A 70 15.20 -12.67 8.58
C MET A 70 13.69 -12.61 8.90
N ARG A 71 13.33 -12.32 10.17
CA ARG A 71 11.94 -12.21 10.60
C ARG A 71 11.28 -10.96 10.04
N ALA A 72 11.99 -9.83 10.04
CA ALA A 72 11.48 -8.58 9.47
C ALA A 72 11.15 -8.71 7.98
N LEU A 73 12.08 -9.26 7.17
CA LEU A 73 11.86 -9.49 5.75
C LEU A 73 10.73 -10.48 5.48
N SER A 74 10.58 -11.52 6.30
CA SER A 74 9.46 -12.45 6.17
C SER A 74 8.13 -11.76 6.42
N GLY A 75 8.02 -10.97 7.50
CA GLY A 75 6.81 -10.18 7.80
C GLY A 75 6.49 -9.17 6.69
N ILE A 76 7.50 -8.41 6.24
CA ILE A 76 7.35 -7.45 5.14
C ILE A 76 6.85 -8.15 3.87
N SER A 77 7.42 -9.32 3.52
CA SER A 77 7.01 -10.08 2.34
C SER A 77 5.57 -10.57 2.43
N ILE A 78 5.16 -11.09 3.60
CA ILE A 78 3.78 -11.58 3.81
C ILE A 78 2.78 -10.43 3.71
N VAL A 79 3.04 -9.33 4.42
CA VAL A 79 2.13 -8.17 4.42
C VAL A 79 2.06 -7.53 3.03
N SER A 80 3.19 -7.37 2.33
CA SER A 80 3.18 -6.81 0.98
C SER A 80 2.50 -7.74 -0.02
N PHE A 81 2.66 -9.06 0.10
CA PHE A 81 1.91 -10.02 -0.72
C PHE A 81 0.40 -9.94 -0.48
N LEU A 82 -0.03 -9.88 0.77
CA LEU A 82 -1.45 -9.67 1.11
C LEU A 82 -1.96 -8.32 0.58
N GLY A 83 -1.14 -7.26 0.67
CA GLY A 83 -1.45 -5.95 0.10
C GLY A 83 -1.61 -5.98 -1.42
N ILE A 84 -0.77 -6.76 -2.13
CA ILE A 84 -0.90 -6.98 -3.58
C ILE A 84 -2.23 -7.66 -3.91
N LEU A 85 -2.60 -8.72 -3.18
CA LEU A 85 -3.86 -9.42 -3.40
C LEU A 85 -5.06 -8.50 -3.13
N PHE A 86 -5.02 -7.77 -2.01
CA PHE A 86 -6.07 -6.87 -1.60
C PHE A 86 -6.25 -5.71 -2.58
N ALA A 87 -5.19 -4.94 -2.83
CA ALA A 87 -5.23 -3.82 -3.77
C ALA A 87 -5.50 -4.29 -5.20
N GLY A 88 -4.97 -5.46 -5.59
CA GLY A 88 -5.20 -6.04 -6.91
C GLY A 88 -6.67 -6.38 -7.16
N TYR A 89 -7.33 -7.02 -6.18
CA TYR A 89 -8.74 -7.35 -6.26
C TYR A 89 -9.61 -6.10 -6.49
N PHE A 90 -9.40 -5.03 -5.72
CA PHE A 90 -10.15 -3.78 -5.89
C PHE A 90 -9.76 -3.02 -7.15
N THR A 91 -8.50 -3.06 -7.57
CA THR A 91 -8.06 -2.44 -8.83
C THR A 91 -8.79 -3.05 -10.03
N VAL A 92 -9.01 -4.37 -10.04
CA VAL A 92 -9.77 -5.04 -11.11
C VAL A 92 -11.25 -4.63 -11.11
N GLN A 93 -11.83 -4.38 -9.94
CA GLN A 93 -13.21 -3.90 -9.82
C GLN A 93 -13.38 -2.45 -10.27
N GLU A 94 -12.37 -1.60 -10.08
CA GLU A 94 -12.38 -0.20 -10.52
C GLU A 94 -11.95 0.00 -11.98
N LEU A 95 -11.22 -0.98 -12.56
CA LEU A 95 -10.77 -0.95 -13.95
C LEU A 95 -11.89 -0.72 -15.00
N PRO A 96 -13.06 -1.38 -14.93
CA PRO A 96 -14.13 -1.14 -15.91
C PRO A 96 -14.73 0.27 -15.80
N VAL A 97 -14.84 0.82 -14.59
CA VAL A 97 -15.32 2.20 -14.37
C VAL A 97 -14.33 3.22 -14.95
N LEU A 98 -13.02 2.95 -14.81
CA LEU A 98 -11.95 3.73 -15.44
C LEU A 98 -12.04 3.71 -16.97
N PHE A 99 -12.47 2.58 -17.57
CA PHE A 99 -12.60 2.43 -19.01
C PHE A 99 -13.86 3.12 -19.58
N GLU A 100 -14.94 3.20 -18.78
CA GLU A 100 -16.17 3.89 -19.18
C GLU A 100 -16.11 5.42 -18.96
N GLN A 101 -15.53 5.88 -17.84
CA GLN A 101 -15.49 7.31 -17.49
C GLN A 101 -14.17 8.00 -17.89
N GLY A 102 -13.18 7.23 -18.34
CA GLY A 102 -11.91 7.71 -18.88
C GLY A 102 -10.93 8.27 -17.84
N LEU A 103 -9.73 8.59 -18.32
CA LEU A 103 -8.61 9.17 -17.56
C LEU A 103 -8.92 10.54 -16.92
N SER A 104 -9.99 11.23 -17.34
CA SER A 104 -10.38 12.54 -16.78
C SER A 104 -11.25 12.45 -15.54
N ALA A 105 -11.74 11.27 -15.16
CA ALA A 105 -12.49 11.07 -13.92
C ALA A 105 -11.60 11.00 -12.68
N TYR A 106 -10.27 10.84 -12.86
CA TYR A 106 -9.30 10.60 -11.79
C TYR A 106 -8.26 11.72 -11.76
N VAL A 107 -8.17 12.45 -10.65
CA VAL A 107 -7.28 13.63 -10.49
C VAL A 107 -5.79 13.29 -10.66
N LEU A 108 -5.40 12.04 -10.36
CA LEU A 108 -4.03 11.52 -10.55
C LEU A 108 -3.86 10.68 -11.83
N GLY A 109 -4.89 10.57 -12.66
CA GLY A 109 -4.90 9.71 -13.87
C GLY A 109 -4.96 8.20 -13.60
N LEU A 110 -4.77 7.73 -12.36
CA LEU A 110 -4.93 6.33 -11.97
C LEU A 110 -5.78 6.21 -10.68
N PRO A 111 -6.52 5.10 -10.50
CA PRO A 111 -7.27 4.84 -9.28
C PRO A 111 -6.34 4.70 -8.08
N THR A 112 -6.80 5.19 -6.92
CA THR A 112 -6.02 5.16 -5.66
C THR A 112 -5.58 3.74 -5.28
N CYS A 113 -6.40 2.73 -5.57
CA CYS A 113 -6.09 1.32 -5.37
C CYS A 113 -4.91 0.85 -6.23
N ALA A 114 -4.82 1.29 -7.49
CA ALA A 114 -3.72 0.93 -8.40
C ALA A 114 -2.40 1.58 -7.98
N LEU A 115 -2.44 2.82 -7.49
CA LEU A 115 -1.25 3.46 -6.92
C LEU A 115 -0.76 2.68 -5.69
N GLY A 116 -1.66 2.32 -4.78
CA GLY A 116 -1.36 1.45 -3.65
C GLY A 116 -0.76 0.10 -4.07
N LEU A 117 -1.28 -0.50 -5.14
CA LEU A 117 -0.76 -1.75 -5.71
C LEU A 117 0.70 -1.62 -6.17
N ILE A 118 1.05 -0.55 -6.88
CA ILE A 118 2.42 -0.29 -7.38
C ILE A 118 3.41 -0.22 -6.20
N PHE A 119 3.05 0.47 -5.12
CA PHE A 119 3.88 0.56 -3.93
C PHE A 119 4.07 -0.81 -3.26
N TYR A 120 3.03 -1.63 -3.10
CA TYR A 120 3.16 -2.97 -2.54
C TYR A 120 4.04 -3.88 -3.40
N ILE A 121 3.87 -3.86 -4.72
CA ILE A 121 4.71 -4.64 -5.66
C ILE A 121 6.18 -4.25 -5.53
N THR A 122 6.46 -2.95 -5.43
CA THR A 122 7.81 -2.42 -5.29
C THR A 122 8.44 -2.89 -3.99
N ILE A 123 7.73 -2.79 -2.87
CA ILE A 123 8.20 -3.25 -1.55
C ILE A 123 8.44 -4.76 -1.55
N PHE A 124 7.53 -5.53 -2.16
CA PHE A 124 7.66 -6.99 -2.26
C PHE A 124 8.90 -7.40 -3.07
N LYS A 125 9.12 -6.80 -4.24
CA LYS A 125 10.32 -7.04 -5.06
C LYS A 125 11.60 -6.69 -4.29
N LEU A 126 11.63 -5.54 -3.61
CA LEU A 126 12.78 -5.14 -2.80
C LEU A 126 13.02 -6.09 -1.62
N SER A 127 11.96 -6.60 -1.00
CA SER A 127 12.03 -7.57 0.09
C SER A 127 12.62 -8.90 -0.38
N ILE A 128 12.17 -9.40 -1.53
CA ILE A 128 12.72 -10.61 -2.15
C ILE A 128 14.20 -10.40 -2.50
N LEU A 129 14.55 -9.29 -3.16
CA LEU A 129 15.93 -8.97 -3.52
C LEU A 129 16.84 -8.90 -2.28
N ALA A 130 16.35 -8.28 -1.19
CA ALA A 130 17.06 -8.20 0.08
C ALA A 130 17.27 -9.58 0.72
N ARG A 131 16.34 -10.52 0.51
CA ARG A 131 16.41 -11.89 1.01
C ARG A 131 17.45 -12.71 0.22
N PHE A 132 17.47 -12.59 -1.10
CA PHE A 132 18.47 -13.25 -1.95
C PHE A 132 19.89 -12.75 -1.70
N LYS A 133 20.08 -11.45 -1.50
CA LYS A 133 21.41 -10.85 -1.29
C LYS A 133 22.04 -11.16 0.08
N LYS A 134 21.29 -11.83 0.97
CA LYS A 134 21.71 -12.18 2.33
C LYS A 134 21.95 -13.69 2.50
N LYS A 135 21.68 -14.47 1.45
CA LYS A 135 22.01 -15.88 1.34
C LYS A 135 23.39 -16.01 0.71
#